data_AF-A0A0P8BRH7-F1
#
_entry.id   AF-A0A0P8BRH7-F1
#
_cell.length_a   1.000
_cell.length_b   1.000
_cell.length_c   1.000
_cell.angle_alpha   90.00
_cell.angle_beta   90.00
_cell.angle_gamma   90.00
#
_symmetry.space_group_name_H-M   'P 1'
#
loop_
_entity.id
_entity.type
_entity.pdbx_description
1 polymer ?
#
loop_
_entity_poly.entity_id
_entity_poly.type
_entity_poly.pdbx_seq_one_letter_code
_entity_poly.pdbx_strand_id
1 'polypeptide(L)'
;MLTTLVDHPFCTMHTTTRVILVRHGRSTFNDKGCYQGSSDDAVLTPKGLETARQVGESLRHTPIHAIYTSPLRRVQQTTCEILKGRCASQSPPVKISPHLKEISLSQWEGLTYKYVQQHFSEQYQCWQHQPDQFELPLRVKPAVKSAEAAKVTEVTEDSFAAGTRIPQSGVAVAQKNYFPVRSLYQRAHQFWQQTLPSHLGKTLLVVGHSGTNHALISTALGLHPRHHHSLQQSNCGISQLVFSHSASGQSLPFAQLQQLNQTTSIGEVFPKLKQGKQGLRLLLLASDQLTPEHCQRLADRMAEMTAAMPIDFSLTASTVKPALLDLLNRQSVGLHLTAQDDSFLETWSQQLSEPRQTADTLTTGLAIAPAKEIQKLLIKTLGGEACESDHLQIQPAHFSIVHYTPHHRPVLQALNV
;
A
#
# COMPACT_ATOMS: atom_id res chain seq x y z
N MET A 1 38.19 42.92 -0.42
CA MET A 1 38.08 42.55 1.01
C MET A 1 36.89 43.34 1.55
N LEU A 2 35.80 42.81 2.10
CA LEU A 2 35.54 41.52 2.73
C LEU A 2 34.21 40.91 2.23
N THR A 3 34.20 39.58 2.32
CA THR A 3 33.13 38.60 2.15
C THR A 3 31.87 38.88 2.97
N THR A 4 30.70 38.88 2.31
CA THR A 4 29.39 38.62 2.92
C THR A 4 29.24 37.12 3.17
N LEU A 5 29.26 36.72 4.44
CA LEU A 5 28.88 35.38 4.87
C LEU A 5 27.39 35.17 4.62
N VAL A 6 27.10 34.05 3.96
CA VAL A 6 25.77 33.52 3.70
C VAL A 6 25.18 33.08 5.03
N ASP A 7 24.07 33.69 5.43
CA ASP A 7 23.25 33.18 6.52
C ASP A 7 22.69 31.81 6.12
N HIS A 8 23.22 30.75 6.75
CA HIS A 8 22.59 29.43 6.74
C HIS A 8 21.24 29.54 7.47
N PRO A 9 20.11 29.13 6.86
CA PRO A 9 18.84 29.11 7.57
C PRO A 9 18.92 28.05 8.66
N PHE A 10 18.57 28.46 9.88
CA PHE A 10 18.44 27.65 11.08
C PHE A 10 17.99 26.21 10.78
N CYS A 11 18.89 25.25 11.01
CA CYS A 11 18.57 23.84 11.10
C CYS A 11 17.63 23.66 12.31
N THR A 12 16.33 23.72 12.06
CA THR A 12 15.33 23.35 13.07
C THR A 12 15.44 21.84 13.24
N MET A 13 15.89 21.41 14.42
CA MET A 13 16.00 19.98 14.75
C MET A 13 14.59 19.38 14.74
N HIS A 14 14.21 18.77 13.62
CA HIS A 14 12.96 18.05 13.49
C HIS A 14 13.09 16.67 14.15
N THR A 15 12.27 16.40 15.14
CA THR A 15 12.10 15.02 15.64
C THR A 15 11.32 14.23 14.60
N THR A 16 11.61 12.94 14.42
CA THR A 16 10.89 12.09 13.45
C THR A 16 10.22 10.89 14.11
N THR A 17 9.06 10.49 13.59
CA THR A 17 8.43 9.20 13.91
C THR A 17 8.50 8.31 12.69
N ARG A 18 9.12 7.14 12.85
CA ARG A 18 9.21 6.13 11.79
C ARG A 18 8.07 5.13 11.94
N VAL A 19 7.37 4.84 10.86
CA VAL A 19 6.28 3.84 10.84
C VAL A 19 6.60 2.78 9.81
N ILE A 20 6.77 1.55 10.28
CA ILE A 20 6.96 0.36 9.45
C ILE A 20 5.59 -0.30 9.30
N LEU A 21 5.11 -0.41 8.08
CA LEU A 21 3.84 -1.05 7.72
C LEU A 21 4.12 -2.46 7.19
N VAL A 22 3.40 -3.45 7.69
CA VAL A 22 3.47 -4.84 7.20
C VAL A 22 2.08 -5.33 6.84
N ARG A 23 1.90 -5.82 5.61
CA ARG A 23 0.66 -6.52 5.23
C ARG A 23 0.69 -7.94 5.82
N HIS A 24 -0.46 -8.42 6.30
CA HIS A 24 -0.59 -9.79 6.81
C HIS A 24 -0.06 -10.87 5.85
N GLY A 25 0.38 -12.00 6.42
CA GLY A 25 0.86 -13.15 5.66
C GLY A 25 -0.21 -13.77 4.77
N ARG A 26 0.20 -14.67 3.86
CA ARG A 26 -0.72 -15.34 2.92
C ARG A 26 -1.84 -16.08 3.67
N SER A 27 -3.09 -15.85 3.30
CA SER A 27 -4.27 -16.47 3.93
C SER A 27 -4.95 -17.51 3.02
N THR A 28 -5.84 -18.32 3.59
CA THR A 28 -6.65 -19.30 2.86
C THR A 28 -7.49 -18.67 1.75
N PHE A 29 -7.95 -17.43 1.91
CA PHE A 29 -8.70 -16.70 0.88
C PHE A 29 -7.78 -16.07 -0.16
N ASN A 30 -6.52 -15.77 0.17
CA ASN A 30 -5.54 -15.40 -0.85
C ASN A 30 -5.33 -16.58 -1.83
N ASP A 31 -5.22 -17.81 -1.32
CA ASP A 31 -5.08 -19.02 -2.17
C ASP A 31 -6.28 -19.27 -3.06
N LYS A 32 -7.48 -19.06 -2.53
CA LYS A 32 -8.74 -19.25 -3.27
C LYS A 32 -9.06 -18.10 -4.23
N GLY A 33 -8.34 -16.99 -4.16
CA GLY A 33 -8.66 -15.79 -4.93
C GLY A 33 -10.02 -15.19 -4.54
N CYS A 34 -10.32 -15.14 -3.24
CA CYS A 34 -11.56 -14.60 -2.69
C CYS A 34 -11.38 -13.19 -2.13
N TYR A 35 -12.41 -12.36 -2.24
CA TYR A 35 -12.51 -11.14 -1.46
C TYR A 35 -12.65 -11.50 0.02
N GLN A 36 -11.72 -10.99 0.84
CA GLN A 36 -11.74 -11.21 2.30
C GLN A 36 -12.54 -10.14 3.02
N GLY A 37 -12.32 -8.89 2.61
CA GLY A 37 -12.85 -7.72 3.28
C GLY A 37 -12.65 -7.76 4.79
N SER A 38 -13.70 -7.40 5.50
CA SER A 38 -13.77 -7.26 6.95
C SER A 38 -14.20 -8.55 7.67
N SER A 39 -14.41 -9.65 6.94
CA SER A 39 -14.69 -10.98 7.48
C SER A 39 -13.45 -11.54 8.20
N ASP A 40 -13.72 -12.39 9.19
CA ASP A 40 -12.71 -13.10 9.99
C ASP A 40 -12.60 -14.59 9.64
N ASP A 41 -13.25 -15.03 8.56
CA ASP A 41 -13.27 -16.45 8.13
C ASP A 41 -11.92 -16.93 7.58
N ALA A 42 -11.08 -16.01 7.11
CA ALA A 42 -9.77 -16.32 6.55
C ALA A 42 -8.70 -16.41 7.66
N VAL A 43 -7.90 -17.49 7.62
CA VAL A 43 -6.74 -17.70 8.48
C VAL A 43 -5.46 -17.74 7.66
N LEU A 44 -4.30 -17.55 8.30
CA LEU A 44 -3.01 -17.73 7.63
C LEU A 44 -2.81 -19.18 7.17
N THR A 45 -2.17 -19.34 6.01
CA THR A 45 -1.66 -20.64 5.55
C THR A 45 -0.34 -20.97 6.25
N PRO A 46 0.15 -22.23 6.18
CA PRO A 46 1.48 -22.55 6.69
C PRO A 46 2.59 -21.65 6.12
N LYS A 47 2.53 -21.36 4.80
CA LYS A 47 3.46 -20.42 4.17
C LYS A 47 3.28 -18.99 4.68
N GLY A 48 2.04 -18.57 4.93
CA GLY A 48 1.74 -17.28 5.55
C GLY A 48 2.33 -17.11 6.94
N LEU A 49 2.28 -18.16 7.77
CA LEU A 49 2.92 -18.18 9.09
C LEU A 49 4.44 -18.11 8.98
N GLU A 50 5.04 -18.94 8.13
CA GLU A 50 6.49 -18.96 7.89
C GLU A 50 7.03 -17.59 7.43
N THR A 51 6.41 -17.01 6.41
CA THR A 51 6.82 -15.70 5.87
C THR A 51 6.63 -14.58 6.90
N ALA A 52 5.60 -14.63 7.74
CA ALA A 52 5.43 -13.67 8.83
C ALA A 52 6.57 -13.78 9.87
N ARG A 53 7.03 -15.00 10.16
CA ARG A 53 8.20 -15.22 11.03
C ARG A 53 9.49 -14.66 10.41
N GLN A 54 9.69 -14.86 9.10
CA GLN A 54 10.84 -14.29 8.36
C GLN A 54 10.84 -12.75 8.39
N VAL A 55 9.67 -12.11 8.31
CA VAL A 55 9.55 -10.66 8.54
C VAL A 55 10.02 -10.30 9.95
N GLY A 56 9.63 -11.08 10.96
CA GLY A 56 10.13 -10.92 12.33
C GLY A 56 11.66 -10.99 12.44
N GLU A 57 12.26 -11.97 11.78
CA GLU A 57 13.72 -12.17 11.74
C GLU A 57 14.44 -10.99 11.07
N SER A 58 13.94 -10.52 9.92
CA SER A 58 14.55 -9.37 9.23
C SER A 58 14.44 -8.07 10.03
N LEU A 59 13.41 -7.93 10.88
CA LEU A 59 13.24 -6.78 11.75
C LEU A 59 13.96 -6.92 13.10
N ARG A 60 14.60 -8.04 13.43
CA ARG A 60 15.18 -8.35 14.75
C ARG A 60 15.96 -7.19 15.38
N HIS A 61 16.82 -6.53 14.61
CA HIS A 61 17.69 -5.45 15.07
C HIS A 61 17.08 -4.05 14.91
N THR A 62 15.89 -3.95 14.32
CA THR A 62 15.17 -2.70 14.18
C THR A 62 14.49 -2.34 15.50
N PRO A 63 14.75 -1.15 16.08
CA PRO A 63 14.07 -0.72 17.30
C PRO A 63 12.59 -0.51 17.02
N ILE A 64 11.72 -1.15 17.82
CA ILE A 64 10.27 -0.98 17.74
C ILE A 64 9.78 -0.60 19.13
N HIS A 65 9.09 0.53 19.24
CA HIS A 65 8.64 1.07 20.52
C HIS A 65 7.18 0.73 20.81
N ALA A 66 6.37 0.50 19.78
CA ALA A 66 5.01 0.00 19.90
C ALA A 66 4.57 -0.70 18.62
N ILE A 67 3.66 -1.66 18.77
CA ILE A 67 3.04 -2.39 17.67
C ILE A 67 1.55 -2.06 17.64
N TYR A 68 1.02 -1.70 16.48
CA TYR A 68 -0.41 -1.59 16.23
C TYR A 68 -0.85 -2.66 15.26
N THR A 69 -1.98 -3.31 15.54
CA THR A 69 -2.44 -4.44 14.73
C THR A 69 -3.95 -4.43 14.55
N SER A 70 -4.41 -4.88 13.38
CA SER A 70 -5.83 -5.04 13.06
C SER A 70 -6.49 -6.12 13.92
N PRO A 71 -7.74 -5.98 14.37
CA PRO A 71 -8.41 -7.01 15.18
C PRO A 71 -8.65 -8.33 14.45
N LEU A 72 -8.50 -8.40 13.12
CA LEU A 72 -8.78 -9.60 12.35
C LEU A 72 -7.72 -10.69 12.56
N ARG A 73 -8.17 -11.93 12.71
CA ARG A 73 -7.40 -13.12 13.09
C ARG A 73 -6.15 -13.31 12.24
N ARG A 74 -6.23 -13.18 10.92
CA ARG A 74 -5.06 -13.31 10.01
C ARG A 74 -3.94 -12.30 10.32
N VAL A 75 -4.29 -11.10 10.79
CA VAL A 75 -3.32 -10.06 11.16
C VAL A 75 -2.78 -10.32 12.56
N GLN A 76 -3.62 -10.77 13.49
CA GLN A 76 -3.19 -11.20 14.82
C GLN A 76 -2.19 -12.37 14.73
N GLN A 77 -2.48 -13.37 13.90
CA GLN A 77 -1.57 -14.48 13.60
C GLN A 77 -0.24 -13.96 13.00
N THR A 78 -0.31 -13.05 12.04
CA THR A 78 0.91 -12.42 11.46
C THR A 78 1.73 -11.72 12.54
N THR A 79 1.08 -10.93 13.40
CA THR A 79 1.73 -10.16 14.47
C THR A 79 2.42 -11.08 15.46
N CYS A 80 1.78 -12.21 15.82
CA CYS A 80 2.35 -13.23 16.67
C CYS A 80 3.61 -13.87 16.06
N GLU A 81 3.57 -14.26 14.79
CA GLU A 81 4.74 -14.85 14.11
C GLU A 81 5.89 -13.85 13.93
N ILE A 82 5.59 -12.56 13.67
CA ILE A 82 6.61 -11.50 13.66
C ILE A 82 7.30 -11.39 15.01
N LEU A 83 6.54 -11.38 16.11
CA LEU A 83 7.09 -11.32 17.46
C LEU A 83 7.99 -12.54 17.76
N LYS A 84 7.58 -13.74 17.34
CA LYS A 84 8.39 -14.95 17.45
C LYS A 84 9.71 -14.83 16.69
N GLY A 85 9.70 -14.39 15.43
CA GLY A 85 10.90 -14.27 14.61
C GLY A 85 11.90 -13.21 15.12
N ARG A 86 11.38 -12.14 15.75
CA ARG A 86 12.22 -11.08 16.34
C ARG A 86 13.09 -11.61 17.48
N CYS A 87 12.62 -12.55 18.29
CA CYS A 87 13.34 -13.07 19.46
C CYS A 87 13.92 -11.98 20.38
N ALA A 88 13.27 -10.82 20.51
CA ALA A 88 13.78 -9.71 21.31
C ALA A 88 13.58 -9.97 22.81
N SER A 89 14.59 -9.64 23.63
CA SER A 89 14.54 -9.83 25.10
C SER A 89 13.37 -9.11 25.76
N GLN A 90 12.91 -8.01 25.17
CA GLN A 90 11.69 -7.31 25.57
C GLN A 90 10.78 -7.13 24.34
N SER A 91 9.53 -7.58 24.46
CA SER A 91 8.53 -7.37 23.42
C SER A 91 7.92 -5.96 23.55
N PRO A 92 7.80 -5.20 22.45
CA PRO A 92 7.10 -3.92 22.46
C PRO A 92 5.62 -4.11 22.80
N PRO A 93 4.95 -3.11 23.42
CA PRO A 93 3.52 -3.18 23.67
C PRO A 93 2.72 -3.32 22.37
N VAL A 94 1.80 -4.29 22.32
CA VAL A 94 0.91 -4.54 21.20
C VAL A 94 -0.46 -3.92 21.47
N LYS A 95 -0.95 -3.09 20.55
CA LYS A 95 -2.24 -2.42 20.63
C LYS A 95 -3.13 -2.85 19.46
N ILE A 96 -4.26 -3.45 19.76
CA ILE A 96 -5.28 -3.77 18.75
C ILE A 96 -6.02 -2.48 18.41
N SER A 97 -6.05 -2.09 17.14
CA SER A 97 -6.73 -0.87 16.69
C SER A 97 -7.88 -1.18 15.73
N PRO A 98 -9.13 -0.81 16.05
CA PRO A 98 -10.26 -0.98 15.14
C PRO A 98 -10.12 -0.14 13.86
N HIS A 99 -9.37 0.97 13.91
CA HIS A 99 -9.06 1.77 12.73
C HIS A 99 -8.23 1.02 11.69
N LEU A 100 -7.58 -0.09 12.08
CA LEU A 100 -6.80 -0.95 11.18
C LEU A 100 -7.61 -2.14 10.61
N LYS A 101 -8.93 -2.20 10.81
CA LYS A 101 -9.78 -3.25 10.20
C LYS A 101 -9.80 -3.11 8.67
N GLU A 102 -9.76 -4.23 7.94
CA GLU A 102 -9.81 -4.18 6.47
C GLU A 102 -11.13 -3.58 5.96
N ILE A 103 -11.09 -3.05 4.74
CA ILE A 103 -12.25 -2.57 4.01
C ILE A 103 -13.40 -3.58 4.05
N SER A 104 -14.61 -3.13 4.39
CA SER A 104 -15.79 -3.98 4.35
C SER A 104 -16.37 -3.99 2.95
N LEU A 105 -16.40 -5.17 2.33
CA LEU A 105 -16.96 -5.40 0.99
C LEU A 105 -18.15 -6.37 1.09
N SER A 106 -18.98 -6.18 2.12
CA SER A 106 -20.11 -7.01 2.56
C SER A 106 -20.59 -8.13 1.61
N GLN A 107 -21.12 -7.78 0.44
CA GLN A 107 -21.70 -8.71 -0.53
C GLN A 107 -20.68 -9.54 -1.33
N TRP A 108 -19.42 -9.13 -1.35
CA TRP A 108 -18.33 -9.80 -2.07
C TRP A 108 -17.50 -10.71 -1.15
N GLU A 109 -17.55 -10.51 0.16
CA GLU A 109 -16.77 -11.30 1.12
C GLU A 109 -17.05 -12.81 0.96
N GLY A 110 -16.00 -13.61 0.75
CA GLY A 110 -16.08 -15.04 0.48
C GLY A 110 -16.21 -15.42 -1.00
N LEU A 111 -16.66 -14.50 -1.86
CA LEU A 111 -16.79 -14.74 -3.30
C LEU A 111 -15.43 -14.63 -4.00
N THR A 112 -15.24 -15.40 -5.07
CA THR A 112 -14.02 -15.35 -5.89
C THR A 112 -14.00 -14.08 -6.74
N TYR A 113 -12.79 -13.59 -7.09
CA TYR A 113 -12.63 -12.45 -7.98
C TYR A 113 -13.38 -12.65 -9.31
N LYS A 114 -13.26 -13.86 -9.89
CA LYS A 114 -13.93 -14.24 -11.14
C LYS A 114 -15.46 -14.18 -11.01
N TYR A 115 -16.01 -14.72 -9.93
CA TYR A 115 -17.45 -14.69 -9.70
C TYR A 115 -17.96 -13.25 -9.56
N VAL A 116 -17.26 -12.41 -8.79
CA VAL A 116 -17.64 -11.00 -8.63
C VAL A 116 -17.61 -10.26 -9.97
N GLN A 117 -16.55 -10.45 -10.75
CA GLN A 117 -16.42 -9.81 -12.07
C GLN A 117 -17.55 -10.23 -13.03
N GLN A 118 -18.01 -11.49 -12.96
CA GLN A 118 -19.06 -12.02 -13.82
C GLN A 118 -20.48 -11.61 -13.38
N HIS A 119 -20.74 -11.60 -12.07
CA HIS A 119 -22.09 -11.42 -11.53
C HIS A 119 -22.40 -10.02 -11.00
N PHE A 120 -21.36 -9.18 -10.78
CA PHE A 120 -21.50 -7.80 -10.32
C PHE A 120 -20.72 -6.85 -11.23
N SER A 121 -20.88 -7.00 -12.55
CA SER A 121 -20.02 -6.35 -13.56
C SER A 121 -19.99 -4.82 -13.42
N GLU A 122 -21.14 -4.15 -13.33
CA GLU A 122 -21.22 -2.69 -13.17
C GLU A 122 -20.52 -2.20 -11.89
N GLN A 123 -20.83 -2.84 -10.76
CA GLN A 123 -20.22 -2.56 -9.47
C GLN A 123 -18.71 -2.82 -9.49
N TYR A 124 -18.26 -3.88 -10.17
CA TYR A 124 -16.86 -4.20 -10.36
C TYR A 124 -16.15 -3.13 -11.21
N GLN A 125 -16.77 -2.64 -12.28
CA GLN A 125 -16.23 -1.55 -13.09
C GLN A 125 -16.08 -0.26 -12.27
N CYS A 126 -17.08 0.07 -11.45
CA CYS A 126 -17.02 1.20 -10.53
C CYS A 126 -15.87 1.03 -9.52
N TRP A 127 -15.76 -0.14 -8.87
CA TRP A 127 -14.67 -0.46 -7.96
C TRP A 127 -13.28 -0.27 -8.59
N GLN A 128 -13.08 -0.75 -9.83
CA GLN A 128 -11.77 -0.64 -10.50
C GLN A 128 -11.41 0.79 -10.91
N HIS A 129 -12.37 1.58 -11.40
CA HIS A 129 -12.09 2.86 -12.06
C HIS A 129 -12.42 4.10 -11.23
N GLN A 130 -13.39 3.98 -10.32
CA GLN A 130 -13.90 5.04 -9.46
C GLN A 130 -14.09 4.52 -8.02
N PRO A 131 -13.01 3.99 -7.38
CA PRO A 131 -13.11 3.31 -6.09
C PRO A 131 -13.69 4.18 -4.97
N ASP A 132 -13.55 5.50 -5.05
CA ASP A 132 -14.12 6.45 -4.08
C ASP A 132 -15.62 6.69 -4.24
N GLN A 133 -16.18 6.40 -5.42
CA GLN A 133 -17.62 6.46 -5.70
C GLN A 133 -18.29 5.09 -5.56
N PHE A 134 -17.50 4.02 -5.40
CA PHE A 134 -18.02 2.68 -5.19
C PHE A 134 -18.87 2.63 -3.93
N GLU A 135 -20.12 2.20 -4.09
CA GLU A 135 -21.11 2.13 -3.03
C GLU A 135 -21.56 0.70 -2.81
N LEU A 136 -21.73 0.32 -1.53
CA LEU A 136 -22.35 -0.93 -1.12
C LEU A 136 -23.47 -0.67 -0.10
N PRO A 137 -24.54 -1.46 -0.10
CA PRO A 137 -25.50 -1.42 0.98
C PRO A 137 -24.82 -1.84 2.29
N LEU A 138 -25.03 -1.07 3.36
CA LEU A 138 -24.59 -1.46 4.69
C LEU A 138 -25.25 -2.78 5.07
N ARG A 139 -24.43 -3.78 5.42
CA ARG A 139 -24.93 -4.99 6.08
C ARG A 139 -25.32 -4.61 7.50
N VAL A 140 -26.58 -4.23 7.71
CA VAL A 140 -27.16 -4.20 9.05
C VAL A 140 -27.25 -5.66 9.48
N LYS A 141 -26.33 -6.14 10.31
CA LYS A 141 -26.58 -7.38 11.04
C LYS A 141 -27.87 -7.13 11.82
N PRO A 142 -28.94 -7.94 11.67
CA PRO A 142 -30.11 -7.76 12.51
C PRO A 142 -29.63 -7.80 13.96
N ALA A 143 -30.02 -6.80 14.76
CA ALA A 143 -29.74 -6.80 16.18
C ALA A 143 -30.20 -8.15 16.71
N VAL A 144 -29.26 -8.92 17.28
CA VAL A 144 -29.62 -10.12 18.02
C VAL A 144 -30.56 -9.61 19.11
N LYS A 145 -31.86 -9.93 19.00
CA LYS A 145 -32.78 -9.76 20.12
C LYS A 145 -32.23 -10.68 21.20
N SER A 146 -31.51 -10.10 22.16
CA SER A 146 -31.17 -10.79 23.40
C SER A 146 -32.50 -11.25 23.99
N ALA A 147 -32.70 -12.56 24.01
CA ALA A 147 -33.86 -13.21 24.60
C ALA A 147 -33.74 -13.13 26.12
N GLU A 148 -33.93 -11.95 26.70
CA GLU A 148 -33.88 -11.74 28.15
C GLU A 148 -34.52 -10.40 28.53
N ALA A 149 -35.82 -10.25 28.24
CA ALA A 149 -36.70 -9.29 28.91
C ALA A 149 -38.16 -9.51 28.48
N ALA A 150 -38.82 -10.51 29.04
CA ALA A 150 -40.28 -10.53 29.17
C ALA A 150 -40.66 -11.42 30.36
N LYS A 151 -40.75 -10.79 31.54
CA LYS A 151 -41.38 -11.33 32.73
C LYS A 151 -42.39 -10.28 33.18
N VAL A 152 -43.59 -10.73 33.57
CA VAL A 152 -44.67 -9.98 34.27
C VAL A 152 -45.54 -9.13 33.31
N THR A 153 -46.87 -9.20 33.20
CA THR A 153 -47.98 -9.87 33.94
C THR A 153 -49.25 -9.89 33.07
N GLU A 154 -50.15 -10.83 33.37
CA GLU A 154 -51.56 -10.89 32.95
C GLU A 154 -52.37 -9.62 33.31
N VAL A 155 -53.26 -9.19 32.41
CA VAL A 155 -54.59 -8.61 32.74
C VAL A 155 -55.59 -9.03 31.63
N THR A 156 -56.80 -9.29 32.08
CA THR A 156 -57.93 -10.04 31.51
C THR A 156 -58.70 -9.42 30.33
N GLU A 157 -59.48 -10.28 29.68
CA GLU A 157 -60.48 -10.05 28.63
C GLU A 157 -61.55 -9.01 29.02
N ASP A 158 -61.89 -8.08 28.11
CA ASP A 158 -63.22 -8.00 27.47
C ASP A 158 -63.40 -6.75 26.59
N SER A 159 -64.29 -6.87 25.60
CA SER A 159 -65.02 -5.84 24.83
C SER A 159 -64.62 -5.49 23.37
N PHE A 160 -65.34 -6.15 22.46
CA PHE A 160 -66.11 -5.62 21.32
C PHE A 160 -65.54 -4.57 20.33
N ALA A 161 -65.35 -5.06 19.10
CA ALA A 161 -65.89 -4.55 17.83
C ALA A 161 -65.40 -3.23 17.17
N ALA A 162 -65.33 -3.34 15.84
CA ALA A 162 -65.38 -2.30 14.80
C ALA A 162 -64.06 -1.60 14.40
N GLY A 163 -63.49 -2.13 13.30
CA GLY A 163 -62.97 -1.37 12.16
C GLY A 163 -62.13 -0.12 12.46
N THR A 164 -60.81 -0.29 12.51
CA THR A 164 -59.89 0.83 12.28
C THR A 164 -58.68 0.30 11.51
N ARG A 165 -58.40 0.92 10.35
CA ARG A 165 -57.21 0.64 9.55
C ARG A 165 -55.97 0.85 10.42
N ILE A 166 -55.15 -0.19 10.58
CA ILE A 166 -53.79 -0.04 11.08
C ILE A 166 -53.03 0.75 10.01
N PRO A 167 -52.45 1.93 10.31
CA PRO A 167 -51.53 2.54 9.36
C PRO A 167 -50.30 1.64 9.26
N GLN A 168 -50.00 1.16 8.05
CA GLN A 168 -48.69 0.63 7.73
C GLN A 168 -47.69 1.79 7.86
N SER A 169 -47.22 2.07 9.07
CA SER A 169 -46.00 2.85 9.28
C SER A 169 -44.82 1.95 8.95
N GLY A 170 -44.59 1.73 7.66
CA GLY A 170 -43.30 1.33 7.16
C GLY A 170 -42.33 2.46 7.49
N VAL A 171 -41.62 2.33 8.61
CA VAL A 171 -40.44 3.15 8.86
C VAL A 171 -39.45 2.72 7.79
N ALA A 172 -39.41 3.46 6.69
CA ALA A 172 -38.34 3.39 5.72
C ALA A 172 -37.05 3.75 6.49
N VAL A 173 -36.33 2.73 6.95
CA VAL A 173 -34.98 2.92 7.47
C VAL A 173 -34.19 3.44 6.28
N ALA A 174 -33.88 4.75 6.30
CA ALA A 174 -33.06 5.38 5.27
C ALA A 174 -31.80 4.54 5.11
N GLN A 175 -31.71 3.86 3.96
CA GLN A 175 -30.61 2.97 3.64
C GLN A 175 -29.38 3.88 3.47
N LYS A 176 -28.58 4.03 4.52
CA LYS A 176 -27.46 4.98 4.50
C LYS A 176 -26.40 4.45 3.53
N ASN A 177 -26.20 5.18 2.43
CA ASN A 177 -25.18 4.88 1.42
C ASN A 177 -23.80 4.72 2.10
N TYR A 178 -23.12 3.60 1.83
CA TYR A 178 -21.79 3.33 2.38
C TYR A 178 -20.76 3.22 1.27
N PHE A 179 -19.76 4.09 1.35
CA PHE A 179 -18.64 4.19 0.42
C PHE A 179 -17.41 3.53 1.06
N PRO A 180 -17.07 2.28 0.72
CA PRO A 180 -16.07 1.51 1.47
C PRO A 180 -14.70 2.17 1.51
N VAL A 181 -14.26 2.76 0.39
CA VAL A 181 -12.94 3.41 0.29
C VAL A 181 -12.90 4.72 1.07
N ARG A 182 -13.93 5.56 0.98
CA ARG A 182 -13.99 6.81 1.77
C ARG A 182 -13.97 6.52 3.28
N SER A 183 -14.73 5.52 3.72
CA SER A 183 -14.71 5.05 5.11
C SER A 183 -13.32 4.58 5.55
N LEU A 184 -12.62 3.83 4.70
CA LEU A 184 -11.26 3.37 4.96
C LEU A 184 -10.26 4.53 5.13
N TYR A 185 -10.33 5.55 4.27
CA TYR A 185 -9.48 6.74 4.35
C TYR A 185 -9.79 7.58 5.60
N GLN A 186 -11.06 7.74 5.94
CA GLN A 186 -11.45 8.43 7.18
C GLN A 186 -10.85 7.73 8.41
N ARG A 187 -10.89 6.39 8.45
CA ARG A 187 -10.26 5.63 9.55
C ARG A 187 -8.74 5.76 9.57
N ALA A 188 -8.09 5.81 8.40
CA ALA A 188 -6.66 6.04 8.31
C ALA A 188 -6.26 7.42 8.88
N HIS A 189 -6.99 8.48 8.53
CA HIS A 189 -6.78 9.81 9.14
C HIS A 189 -6.94 9.80 10.66
N GLN A 190 -8.01 9.17 11.16
CA GLN A 190 -8.24 9.04 12.61
C GLN A 190 -7.10 8.27 13.29
N PHE A 191 -6.60 7.21 12.66
CA PHE A 191 -5.47 6.44 13.19
C PHE A 191 -4.23 7.31 13.34
N TRP A 192 -3.89 8.13 12.34
CA TRP A 192 -2.73 9.04 12.42
C TRP A 192 -2.91 10.10 13.51
N GLN A 193 -4.07 10.75 13.57
CA GLN A 193 -4.39 11.78 14.56
C GLN A 193 -4.27 11.27 16.00
N GLN A 194 -4.69 10.03 16.25
CA GLN A 194 -4.62 9.42 17.59
C GLN A 194 -3.23 8.86 17.93
N THR A 195 -2.50 8.37 16.92
CA THR A 195 -1.28 7.60 17.16
C THR A 195 -0.03 8.47 17.19
N LEU A 196 0.16 9.36 16.21
CA LEU A 196 1.41 10.10 16.04
C LEU A 196 1.79 10.96 17.26
N PRO A 197 0.87 11.69 17.93
CA PRO A 197 1.24 12.56 19.05
C PRO A 197 1.89 11.83 20.23
N SER A 198 1.59 10.54 20.43
CA SER A 198 2.15 9.73 21.53
C SER A 198 3.52 9.11 21.23
N HIS A 199 4.03 9.30 20.00
CA HIS A 199 5.17 8.54 19.47
C HIS A 199 6.23 9.40 18.77
N LEU A 200 6.36 10.66 19.18
CA LEU A 200 7.45 11.53 18.75
C LEU A 200 8.81 10.86 19.01
N GLY A 201 9.68 10.80 17.99
CA GLY A 201 11.02 10.22 18.11
C GLY A 201 11.05 8.68 18.09
N LYS A 202 9.88 8.03 18.00
CA LYS A 202 9.76 6.57 18.13
C LYS A 202 9.60 5.90 16.77
N THR A 203 9.88 4.61 16.76
CA THR A 203 9.58 3.70 15.64
C THR A 203 8.38 2.82 15.98
N LEU A 204 7.37 2.81 15.12
CA LEU A 204 6.15 2.01 15.23
C LEU A 204 6.15 0.90 14.19
N LEU A 205 5.63 -0.27 14.57
CA LEU A 205 5.27 -1.31 13.62
C LEU A 205 3.76 -1.41 13.54
N VAL A 206 3.21 -1.31 12.33
CA VAL A 206 1.77 -1.38 12.06
C VAL A 206 1.53 -2.59 11.17
N VAL A 207 0.83 -3.59 11.71
CA VAL A 207 0.48 -4.81 10.96
C VAL A 207 -0.98 -4.70 10.53
N GLY A 208 -1.22 -4.80 9.23
CA GLY A 208 -2.52 -4.49 8.62
C GLY A 208 -2.83 -5.35 7.40
N HIS A 209 -3.55 -4.75 6.47
CA HIS A 209 -4.06 -5.40 5.25
C HIS A 209 -3.75 -4.56 4.03
N SER A 210 -3.96 -5.10 2.83
CA SER A 210 -3.66 -4.35 1.60
C SER A 210 -4.45 -3.03 1.53
N GLY A 211 -5.78 -3.07 1.67
CA GLY A 211 -6.60 -1.88 1.55
C GLY A 211 -6.28 -0.85 2.63
N THR A 212 -6.20 -1.32 3.88
CA THR A 212 -5.87 -0.47 5.03
C THR A 212 -4.48 0.17 4.91
N ASN A 213 -3.46 -0.58 4.51
CA ASN A 213 -2.12 -0.04 4.31
C ASN A 213 -2.08 0.97 3.16
N HIS A 214 -2.83 0.73 2.07
CA HIS A 214 -2.96 1.72 1.00
C HIS A 214 -3.54 3.02 1.54
N ALA A 215 -4.65 2.96 2.29
CA ALA A 215 -5.25 4.17 2.86
C ALA A 215 -4.31 4.88 3.83
N LEU A 216 -3.56 4.14 4.67
CA LEU A 216 -2.55 4.71 5.57
C LEU A 216 -1.44 5.44 4.80
N ILE A 217 -0.88 4.83 3.76
CA ILE A 217 0.16 5.43 2.92
C ILE A 217 -0.40 6.63 2.14
N SER A 218 -1.53 6.46 1.46
CA SER A 218 -2.15 7.53 0.66
C SER A 218 -2.49 8.74 1.50
N THR A 219 -3.13 8.56 2.66
CA THR A 219 -3.46 9.69 3.56
C THR A 219 -2.22 10.36 4.14
N ALA A 220 -1.15 9.61 4.41
CA ALA A 220 0.12 10.18 4.85
C ALA A 220 0.84 10.98 3.76
N LEU A 221 0.55 10.70 2.49
CA LEU A 221 1.11 11.41 1.33
C LEU A 221 0.22 12.53 0.78
N GLY A 222 -1.00 12.70 1.31
CA GLY A 222 -1.99 13.69 0.81
C GLY A 222 -2.85 13.21 -0.37
N LEU A 223 -2.76 11.93 -0.74
CA LEU A 223 -3.40 11.40 -1.95
C LEU A 223 -4.91 11.17 -1.78
N HIS A 224 -5.68 11.50 -2.81
CA HIS A 224 -7.13 11.35 -2.83
C HIS A 224 -7.59 9.87 -2.88
N PRO A 225 -8.70 9.49 -2.20
CA PRO A 225 -9.28 8.14 -2.25
C PRO A 225 -9.55 7.54 -3.64
N ARG A 226 -9.63 8.38 -4.67
CA ARG A 226 -9.88 7.96 -6.07
C ARG A 226 -8.70 7.16 -6.64
N HIS A 227 -7.52 7.30 -6.04
CA HIS A 227 -6.28 6.62 -6.43
C HIS A 227 -5.99 5.38 -5.57
N HIS A 228 -6.97 4.83 -4.86
CA HIS A 228 -6.79 3.70 -3.94
C HIS A 228 -6.12 2.45 -4.55
N HIS A 229 -6.27 2.27 -5.87
CA HIS A 229 -5.70 1.14 -6.61
C HIS A 229 -4.30 1.41 -7.22
N SER A 230 -3.71 2.58 -6.99
CA SER A 230 -2.38 2.96 -7.52
C SER A 230 -1.20 2.29 -6.82
N LEU A 231 -1.42 1.64 -5.67
CA LEU A 231 -0.39 0.99 -4.87
C LEU A 231 -0.54 -0.53 -4.90
N GLN A 232 0.59 -1.23 -4.83
CA GLN A 232 0.63 -2.66 -4.52
C GLN A 232 1.19 -2.89 -3.10
N GLN A 233 0.60 -3.87 -2.41
CA GLN A 233 1.12 -4.42 -1.16
C GLN A 233 1.07 -5.95 -1.27
N SER A 234 2.21 -6.62 -1.28
CA SER A 234 2.35 -8.07 -1.22
C SER A 234 2.07 -8.57 0.20
N ASN A 235 1.61 -9.82 0.35
CA ASN A 235 1.56 -10.43 1.69
C ASN A 235 2.96 -10.42 2.30
N CYS A 236 3.08 -10.05 3.59
CA CYS A 236 4.37 -9.82 4.26
C CYS A 236 5.27 -8.75 3.61
N GLY A 237 4.74 -7.95 2.68
CA GLY A 237 5.45 -6.78 2.15
C GLY A 237 5.64 -5.72 3.22
N ILE A 238 6.82 -5.13 3.27
CA ILE A 238 7.22 -4.10 4.25
C ILE A 238 7.28 -2.73 3.56
N SER A 239 6.66 -1.72 4.17
CA SER A 239 6.76 -0.31 3.76
C SER A 239 7.19 0.57 4.92
N GLN A 240 7.80 1.72 4.63
CA GLN A 240 8.29 2.64 5.64
C GLN A 240 7.88 4.09 5.32
N LEU A 241 7.21 4.71 6.30
CA LEU A 241 6.90 6.13 6.34
C LEU A 241 7.73 6.82 7.43
N VAL A 242 8.11 8.08 7.18
CA VAL A 242 8.74 8.95 8.17
C VAL A 242 7.95 10.24 8.28
N PHE A 243 7.43 10.49 9.49
CA PHE A 243 6.73 11.72 9.83
C PHE A 243 7.70 12.65 10.54
N SER A 244 7.89 13.85 10.00
CA SER A 244 8.69 14.89 10.66
C SER A 244 7.80 15.75 11.56
N HIS A 245 8.35 16.19 12.68
CA HIS A 245 7.65 17.02 13.65
C HIS A 245 8.40 18.34 13.81
N SER A 246 7.65 19.43 13.92
CA SER A 246 8.19 20.75 14.27
C SER A 246 8.80 20.73 15.68
N ALA A 247 9.59 21.76 16.02
CA ALA A 247 10.15 21.92 17.36
C ALA A 247 9.08 21.97 18.47
N SER A 248 7.85 22.37 18.14
CA SER A 248 6.70 22.38 19.06
C SER A 248 6.07 20.98 19.26
N GLY A 249 6.59 19.95 18.59
CA GLY A 249 6.05 18.59 18.61
C GLY A 249 4.85 18.36 17.68
N GLN A 250 4.41 19.38 16.94
CA GLN A 250 3.35 19.21 15.93
C GLN A 250 3.89 18.50 14.69
N SER A 251 3.24 17.42 14.27
CA SER A 251 3.54 16.71 13.02
C SER A 251 3.30 17.59 11.81
N LEU A 252 4.23 17.54 10.84
CA LEU A 252 3.98 18.06 9.51
C LEU A 252 2.78 17.32 8.88
N PRO A 253 2.05 17.96 7.96
CA PRO A 253 0.80 17.40 7.42
C PRO A 253 1.02 16.09 6.64
N PHE A 254 2.22 15.89 6.09
CA PHE A 254 2.54 14.75 5.24
C PHE A 254 3.84 14.07 5.68
N ALA A 255 3.94 12.78 5.39
CA ALA A 255 5.11 11.95 5.63
C ALA A 255 5.97 11.83 4.37
N GLN A 256 7.22 11.41 4.55
CA GLN A 256 8.02 10.85 3.47
C GLN A 256 7.83 9.34 3.38
N LEU A 257 7.53 8.83 2.19
CA LEU A 257 7.59 7.40 1.89
C LEU A 257 9.02 7.05 1.49
N GLN A 258 9.68 6.26 2.34
CA GLN A 258 11.08 5.88 2.15
C GLN A 258 11.24 4.51 1.53
N GLN A 259 10.24 3.64 1.69
CA GLN A 259 10.26 2.30 1.13
C GLN A 259 8.83 1.82 0.94
N LEU A 260 8.58 1.11 -0.15
CA LEU A 260 7.28 0.52 -0.43
C LEU A 260 7.43 -0.94 -0.84
N ASN A 261 6.69 -1.80 -0.15
CA ASN A 261 6.39 -3.17 -0.56
C ASN A 261 7.65 -4.03 -0.75
N GLN A 262 8.59 -3.96 0.18
CA GLN A 262 9.79 -4.79 0.16
C GLN A 262 9.45 -6.24 0.50
N THR A 263 9.94 -7.18 -0.32
CA THR A 263 9.65 -8.62 -0.23
C THR A 263 10.91 -9.50 -0.10
N THR A 264 12.09 -8.89 -0.10
CA THR A 264 13.37 -9.61 0.03
C THR A 264 13.47 -10.41 1.33
N SER A 265 12.86 -9.91 2.42
CA SER A 265 12.79 -10.63 3.71
C SER A 265 12.11 -12.00 3.64
N ILE A 266 11.27 -12.24 2.63
CA ILE A 266 10.57 -13.52 2.41
C ILE A 266 11.13 -14.30 1.21
N GLY A 267 12.31 -13.92 0.72
CA GLY A 267 13.01 -14.58 -0.37
C GLY A 267 12.52 -14.22 -1.78
N GLU A 268 11.76 -13.13 -1.94
CA GLU A 268 11.36 -12.63 -3.26
C GLU A 268 12.22 -11.43 -3.66
N VAL A 269 12.93 -11.52 -4.79
CA VAL A 269 13.77 -10.44 -5.34
C VAL A 269 12.95 -9.16 -5.55
N PHE A 270 11.76 -9.30 -6.13
CA PHE A 270 10.79 -8.21 -6.31
C PHE A 270 9.37 -8.71 -6.05
N PRO A 271 8.44 -7.78 -5.75
CA PRO A 271 7.03 -8.11 -5.65
C PRO A 271 6.51 -8.85 -6.88
N LYS A 272 5.71 -9.89 -6.68
CA LYS A 272 5.01 -10.59 -7.78
C LYS A 272 3.97 -9.70 -8.44
N LEU A 273 3.69 -9.93 -9.72
CA LEU A 273 2.56 -9.27 -10.41
C LEU A 273 1.22 -9.70 -9.79
N LYS A 274 0.31 -8.74 -9.61
CA LYS A 274 -1.00 -8.97 -8.99
C LYS A 274 -2.01 -9.65 -9.92
N GLN A 275 -2.07 -9.23 -11.19
CA GLN A 275 -2.97 -9.75 -12.23
C GLN A 275 -2.35 -9.52 -13.61
N GLY A 276 -2.66 -10.39 -14.58
CA GLY A 276 -2.22 -10.28 -15.97
C GLY A 276 -0.69 -10.30 -16.09
N LYS A 277 -0.09 -11.42 -16.50
CA LYS A 277 1.33 -11.46 -16.88
C LYS A 277 1.54 -10.73 -18.23
N GLN A 278 1.09 -9.48 -18.28
CA GLN A 278 0.87 -8.67 -19.46
C GLN A 278 1.17 -7.20 -19.15
N GLY A 279 1.40 -6.42 -20.20
CA GLY A 279 1.71 -4.99 -20.10
C GLY A 279 3.20 -4.74 -19.85
N LEU A 280 3.52 -3.53 -19.39
CA LEU A 280 4.90 -3.07 -19.21
C LEU A 280 5.24 -2.98 -17.73
N ARG A 281 6.28 -3.70 -17.31
CA ARG A 281 6.89 -3.58 -15.99
C ARG A 281 8.18 -2.78 -16.11
N LEU A 282 8.19 -1.58 -15.54
CA LEU A 282 9.31 -0.66 -15.63
C LEU A 282 10.05 -0.58 -14.29
N LEU A 283 11.32 -0.95 -14.29
CA LEU A 283 12.23 -0.77 -13.18
C LEU A 283 12.95 0.57 -13.35
N LEU A 284 13.03 1.34 -12.28
CA LEU A 284 13.54 2.70 -12.27
C LEU A 284 14.75 2.75 -11.35
N LEU A 285 15.87 3.26 -11.87
CA LEU A 285 17.12 3.42 -11.15
C LEU A 285 17.63 4.86 -11.28
N ALA A 286 17.94 5.49 -10.14
CA ALA A 286 18.50 6.83 -10.12
C ALA A 286 19.93 6.85 -10.69
N SER A 287 20.22 7.81 -11.58
CA SER A 287 21.55 8.00 -12.19
C SER A 287 22.52 8.79 -11.31
N ASP A 288 21.98 9.57 -10.36
CA ASP A 288 22.72 10.46 -9.49
C ASP A 288 23.04 9.82 -8.14
N GLN A 289 23.97 10.45 -7.39
CA GLN A 289 24.38 10.04 -6.04
C GLN A 289 24.96 8.61 -5.89
N LEU A 290 25.34 7.97 -7.00
CA LEU A 290 26.03 6.68 -6.99
C LEU A 290 27.53 6.83 -6.67
N THR A 291 27.99 6.02 -5.72
CA THR A 291 29.39 5.83 -5.34
C THR A 291 29.93 4.54 -5.97
N PRO A 292 31.24 4.27 -5.95
CA PRO A 292 31.77 2.99 -6.42
C PRO A 292 31.16 1.77 -5.70
N GLU A 293 30.92 1.88 -4.38
CA GLU A 293 30.24 0.83 -3.59
C GLU A 293 28.79 0.63 -4.04
N HIS A 294 28.07 1.71 -4.37
CA HIS A 294 26.74 1.62 -4.98
C HIS A 294 26.78 0.83 -6.29
N CYS A 295 27.74 1.10 -7.16
CA CYS A 295 27.88 0.38 -8.43
C CYS A 295 28.16 -1.11 -8.24
N GLN A 296 29.00 -1.49 -7.27
CA GLN A 296 29.26 -2.91 -6.98
C GLN A 296 27.99 -3.63 -6.49
N ARG A 297 27.26 -3.03 -5.54
CA ARG A 297 26.00 -3.60 -5.05
C ARG A 297 24.97 -3.73 -6.16
N LEU A 298 24.88 -2.76 -7.06
CA LEU A 298 24.00 -2.82 -8.22
C LEU A 298 24.37 -3.97 -9.16
N ALA A 299 25.66 -4.23 -9.38
CA ALA A 299 26.10 -5.33 -10.24
C ALA A 299 25.63 -6.69 -9.72
N ASP A 300 25.80 -6.93 -8.41
CA ASP A 300 25.38 -8.17 -7.76
C ASP A 300 23.86 -8.34 -7.81
N ARG A 301 23.12 -7.27 -7.50
CA ARG A 301 21.65 -7.27 -7.55
C ARG A 301 21.10 -7.43 -8.96
N MET A 302 21.75 -6.85 -9.96
CA MET A 302 21.33 -6.98 -11.35
C MET A 302 21.51 -8.39 -11.87
N ALA A 303 22.57 -9.11 -11.47
CA ALA A 303 22.75 -10.51 -11.81
C ALA A 303 21.66 -11.41 -11.21
N GLU A 304 21.30 -11.21 -9.93
CA GLU A 304 20.19 -11.94 -9.30
C GLU A 304 18.85 -11.64 -9.98
N MET A 305 18.61 -10.36 -10.29
CA MET A 305 17.41 -9.91 -10.99
C MET A 305 17.28 -10.53 -12.38
N THR A 306 18.32 -10.47 -13.23
CA THR A 306 18.24 -10.94 -14.61
C THR A 306 18.06 -12.46 -14.68
N ALA A 307 18.56 -13.20 -13.68
CA ALA A 307 18.29 -14.62 -13.51
C ALA A 307 16.82 -14.90 -13.15
N ALA A 308 16.19 -14.04 -12.34
CA ALA A 308 14.79 -14.20 -11.93
C ALA A 308 13.78 -13.64 -12.95
N MET A 309 14.15 -12.62 -13.71
CA MET A 309 13.31 -11.88 -14.64
C MET A 309 14.17 -11.24 -15.74
N PRO A 310 14.06 -11.69 -17.00
CA PRO A 310 14.76 -11.07 -18.11
C PRO A 310 14.41 -9.58 -18.26
N ILE A 311 15.39 -8.77 -18.62
CA ILE A 311 15.20 -7.36 -18.97
C ILE A 311 15.20 -7.27 -20.49
N ASP A 312 14.04 -6.98 -21.06
CA ASP A 312 13.85 -6.97 -22.52
C ASP A 312 14.52 -5.75 -23.16
N PHE A 313 14.48 -4.60 -22.45
CA PHE A 313 15.13 -3.37 -22.91
C PHE A 313 15.59 -2.49 -21.76
N SER A 314 16.50 -1.57 -22.07
CA SER A 314 16.90 -0.49 -21.18
C SER A 314 16.75 0.86 -21.87
N LEU A 315 16.42 1.88 -21.08
CA LEU A 315 16.28 3.26 -21.52
C LEU A 315 17.06 4.16 -20.57
N THR A 316 18.03 4.89 -21.10
CA THR A 316 18.92 5.75 -20.31
C THR A 316 18.88 7.19 -20.81
N ALA A 317 19.08 8.14 -19.91
CA ALA A 317 19.37 9.50 -20.33
C ALA A 317 20.80 9.60 -20.91
N SER A 318 21.02 10.53 -21.84
CA SER A 318 22.33 10.79 -22.44
C SER A 318 23.40 11.21 -21.42
N THR A 319 22.98 11.73 -20.27
CA THR A 319 23.82 12.20 -19.17
C THR A 319 24.30 11.09 -18.22
N VAL A 320 23.88 9.83 -18.43
CA VAL A 320 24.23 8.71 -17.56
C VAL A 320 25.73 8.42 -17.60
N LYS A 321 26.32 8.18 -16.41
CA LYS A 321 27.76 7.94 -16.25
C LYS A 321 28.22 6.66 -16.98
N PRO A 322 29.41 6.66 -17.60
CA PRO A 322 29.95 5.48 -18.30
C PRO A 322 29.99 4.20 -17.46
N ALA A 323 30.30 4.30 -16.16
CA ALA A 323 30.34 3.14 -15.27
C ALA A 323 28.97 2.42 -15.13
N LEU A 324 27.86 3.16 -15.21
CA LEU A 324 26.52 2.57 -15.23
C LEU A 324 26.22 1.91 -16.59
N LEU A 325 26.67 2.52 -17.69
CA LEU A 325 26.53 1.94 -19.02
C LEU A 325 27.34 0.64 -19.14
N ASP A 326 28.55 0.59 -18.62
CA ASP A 326 29.37 -0.62 -18.57
C ASP A 326 28.70 -1.73 -17.77
N LEU A 327 28.03 -1.38 -16.67
CA LEU A 327 27.28 -2.32 -15.86
C LEU A 327 26.08 -2.88 -16.64
N LEU A 328 25.35 -2.03 -17.37
CA LEU A 328 24.27 -2.46 -18.26
C LEU A 328 24.79 -3.34 -19.40
N ASN A 329 25.90 -2.99 -20.04
CA ASN A 329 26.50 -3.72 -21.16
C ASN A 329 26.98 -5.13 -20.76
N ARG A 330 27.35 -5.31 -19.49
CA ARG A 330 27.71 -6.63 -18.92
C ARG A 330 26.50 -7.53 -18.69
N GLN A 331 25.30 -6.96 -18.66
CA GLN A 331 24.05 -7.71 -18.53
C GLN A 331 23.46 -7.95 -19.92
N SER A 332 22.87 -9.12 -20.14
CA SER A 332 22.23 -9.48 -21.42
C SER A 332 20.89 -8.75 -21.61
N VAL A 333 20.93 -7.42 -21.67
CA VAL A 333 19.74 -6.60 -21.98
C VAL A 333 19.53 -6.61 -23.49
N GLY A 334 18.32 -6.97 -23.94
CA GLY A 334 18.05 -7.21 -25.37
C GLY A 334 18.19 -5.98 -26.25
N LEU A 335 17.70 -4.82 -25.80
CA LEU A 335 17.75 -3.55 -26.52
C LEU A 335 18.18 -2.40 -25.59
N HIS A 336 19.12 -1.56 -26.02
CA HIS A 336 19.51 -0.34 -25.31
C HIS A 336 19.09 0.89 -26.10
N LEU A 337 18.33 1.78 -25.46
CA LEU A 337 17.88 3.04 -26.02
C LEU A 337 18.43 4.19 -25.17
N THR A 338 18.89 5.25 -25.84
CA THR A 338 19.35 6.46 -25.18
C THR A 338 18.45 7.63 -25.56
N ALA A 339 17.87 8.28 -24.57
CA ALA A 339 17.10 9.50 -24.75
C ALA A 339 18.02 10.72 -24.76
N GLN A 340 17.71 11.69 -25.62
CA GLN A 340 18.52 12.91 -25.75
C GLN A 340 18.32 13.88 -24.57
N ASP A 341 17.14 13.84 -23.94
CA ASP A 341 16.76 14.68 -22.80
C ASP A 341 16.54 13.83 -21.54
N ASP A 342 16.96 14.34 -20.40
CA ASP A 342 16.76 13.75 -19.07
C ASP A 342 15.27 13.69 -18.70
N SER A 343 14.41 14.54 -19.29
CA SER A 343 12.96 14.58 -19.07
C SER A 343 12.18 13.45 -19.75
N PHE A 344 12.85 12.49 -20.42
CA PHE A 344 12.20 11.46 -21.24
C PHE A 344 11.10 10.68 -20.51
N LEU A 345 11.23 10.48 -19.20
CA LEU A 345 10.22 9.79 -18.39
C LEU A 345 8.89 10.55 -18.35
N GLU A 346 8.90 11.88 -18.37
CA GLU A 346 7.67 12.67 -18.44
C GLU A 346 6.94 12.41 -19.76
N THR A 347 7.66 12.58 -20.88
CA THR A 347 7.15 12.35 -22.24
C THR A 347 6.64 10.91 -22.39
N TRP A 348 7.39 9.94 -21.91
CA TRP A 348 7.04 8.53 -22.01
C TRP A 348 5.84 8.17 -21.13
N SER A 349 5.74 8.76 -19.93
CA SER A 349 4.57 8.57 -19.06
C SER A 349 3.29 9.07 -19.73
N GLN A 350 3.32 10.20 -20.43
CA GLN A 350 2.16 10.74 -21.14
C GLN A 350 1.73 9.79 -22.25
N GLN A 351 2.70 9.30 -23.03
CA GLN A 351 2.47 8.32 -24.08
C GLN A 351 1.93 6.97 -23.58
N LEU A 352 2.38 6.49 -22.42
CA LEU A 352 1.93 5.23 -21.81
C LEU A 352 0.60 5.35 -21.06
N SER A 353 0.14 6.57 -20.78
CA SER A 353 -1.13 6.83 -20.09
C SER A 353 -2.34 6.69 -21.03
N GLU A 354 -2.13 6.67 -22.35
CA GLU A 354 -3.18 6.40 -23.31
C GLU A 354 -3.50 4.90 -23.37
N PRO A 355 -4.78 4.49 -23.38
CA PRO A 355 -5.16 3.09 -23.53
C PRO A 355 -4.62 2.53 -24.85
N ARG A 356 -3.60 1.67 -24.79
CA ARG A 356 -3.13 0.92 -25.95
C ARG A 356 -3.64 -0.51 -25.87
N GLN A 357 -3.80 -1.14 -27.03
CA GLN A 357 -3.74 -2.60 -27.12
C GLN A 357 -2.31 -3.01 -26.73
N THR A 358 -2.04 -3.13 -25.43
CA THR A 358 -0.78 -3.67 -24.95
C THR A 358 -0.67 -5.13 -25.36
N ALA A 359 0.54 -5.58 -25.67
CA ALA A 359 0.84 -6.96 -26.01
C ALA A 359 0.24 -7.96 -25.00
N ASP A 360 -0.14 -9.14 -25.50
CA ASP A 360 -0.61 -10.28 -24.68
C ASP A 360 0.46 -10.85 -23.73
N THR A 361 1.68 -10.29 -23.76
CA THR A 361 2.84 -10.71 -22.98
C THR A 361 3.37 -9.57 -22.10
N LEU A 362 4.05 -9.94 -21.01
CA LEU A 362 4.74 -8.99 -20.15
C LEU A 362 6.05 -8.56 -20.81
N THR A 363 6.29 -7.26 -20.88
CA THR A 363 7.62 -6.69 -21.21
C THR A 363 8.20 -6.03 -19.97
N THR A 364 9.48 -6.28 -19.69
CA THR A 364 10.23 -5.70 -18.58
C THR A 364 11.29 -4.74 -19.10
N GLY A 365 11.18 -3.47 -18.72
CA GLY A 365 12.14 -2.43 -19.05
C GLY A 365 12.93 -1.96 -17.84
N LEU A 366 14.18 -1.55 -18.05
CA LEU A 366 14.98 -0.82 -17.07
C LEU A 366 15.20 0.63 -17.52
N ALA A 367 14.68 1.59 -16.78
CA ALA A 367 14.89 3.01 -17.00
C ALA A 367 15.89 3.59 -15.99
N ILE A 368 16.89 4.31 -16.49
CA ILE A 368 17.87 5.05 -15.67
C ILE A 368 17.73 6.54 -15.95
N ALA A 369 17.43 7.31 -14.91
CA ALA A 369 17.18 8.75 -15.00
C ALA A 369 17.56 9.46 -13.69
N PRO A 370 17.69 10.81 -13.67
CA PRO A 370 17.90 11.55 -12.43
C PRO A 370 16.79 11.27 -11.40
N ALA A 371 17.14 11.23 -10.11
CA ALA A 371 16.19 10.93 -9.03
C ALA A 371 14.93 11.80 -9.08
N LYS A 372 15.07 13.10 -9.42
CA LYS A 372 13.93 14.03 -9.53
C LYS A 372 12.91 13.62 -10.58
N GLU A 373 13.35 13.14 -11.74
CA GLU A 373 12.47 12.70 -12.82
C GLU A 373 11.75 11.39 -12.44
N ILE A 374 12.44 10.50 -11.72
CA ILE A 374 11.82 9.31 -11.13
C ILE A 374 10.75 9.72 -10.11
N GLN A 375 11.02 10.67 -9.21
CA GLN A 375 10.03 11.13 -8.23
C GLN A 375 8.76 11.67 -8.90
N LYS A 376 8.90 12.50 -9.94
CA LYS A 376 7.76 13.02 -10.71
C LYS A 376 6.93 11.92 -11.35
N LEU A 377 7.58 10.93 -11.97
CA LEU A 377 6.90 9.78 -12.55
C LEU A 377 6.12 8.99 -11.50
N LEU A 378 6.76 8.74 -10.35
CA LEU A 378 6.18 7.95 -9.27
C LEU A 378 4.99 8.67 -8.61
N ILE A 379 5.10 9.97 -8.31
CA ILE A 379 4.00 10.72 -7.70
C ILE A 379 2.80 10.82 -8.65
N LYS A 380 3.04 11.01 -9.95
CA LYS A 380 1.99 10.97 -10.97
C LYS A 380 1.32 9.60 -11.08
N THR A 381 2.09 8.51 -10.97
CA THR A 381 1.58 7.14 -10.92
C THR A 381 0.63 6.94 -9.72
N LEU A 382 0.95 7.57 -8.60
CA LEU A 382 0.11 7.57 -7.39
C LEU A 382 -1.11 8.49 -7.48
N GLY A 383 -1.22 9.28 -8.55
CA GLY A 383 -2.27 10.27 -8.74
C GLY A 383 -2.09 11.54 -7.91
N GLY A 384 -0.86 11.82 -7.46
CA GLY A 384 -0.50 13.09 -6.86
C GLY A 384 -0.03 14.11 -7.90
N GLU A 385 0.11 15.35 -7.45
CA GLU A 385 0.63 16.48 -8.21
C GLU A 385 2.17 16.52 -8.16
N ALA A 386 2.79 17.17 -9.14
CA ALA A 386 4.26 17.23 -9.23
C ALA A 386 4.92 17.89 -8.00
N CYS A 387 4.24 18.83 -7.33
CA CYS A 387 4.73 19.47 -6.11
C CYS A 387 4.78 18.53 -4.90
N GLU A 388 4.10 17.38 -4.95
CA GLU A 388 4.10 16.37 -3.88
C GLU A 388 5.25 15.35 -4.05
N SER A 389 6.10 15.52 -5.07
CA SER A 389 7.23 14.63 -5.36
C SER A 389 8.24 14.54 -4.21
N ASP A 390 8.38 15.60 -3.41
CA ASP A 390 9.26 15.64 -2.22
C ASP A 390 8.78 14.72 -1.09
N HIS A 391 7.55 14.21 -1.15
CA HIS A 391 7.07 13.17 -0.23
C HIS A 391 7.63 11.78 -0.56
N LEU A 392 8.27 11.60 -1.71
CA LEU A 392 8.92 10.34 -2.09
C LEU A 392 10.43 10.48 -1.96
N GLN A 393 11.07 9.67 -1.12
CA GLN A 393 12.53 9.65 -1.07
C GLN A 393 13.04 8.60 -2.05
N ILE A 394 13.90 8.97 -3.01
CA ILE A 394 14.60 7.99 -3.86
C ILE A 394 15.94 7.66 -3.22
N GLN A 395 16.22 6.37 -3.05
CA GLN A 395 17.49 5.90 -2.51
C GLN A 395 18.45 5.51 -3.63
N PRO A 396 19.72 5.96 -3.58
CA PRO A 396 20.75 5.50 -4.51
C PRO A 396 20.90 3.98 -4.47
N ALA A 397 21.24 3.37 -5.60
CA ALA A 397 21.42 1.92 -5.74
C ALA A 397 20.20 1.03 -5.39
N HIS A 398 18.99 1.59 -5.39
CA HIS A 398 17.76 0.84 -5.23
C HIS A 398 16.87 0.98 -6.46
N PHE A 399 15.99 -0.02 -6.66
CA PHE A 399 15.02 0.00 -7.74
C PHE A 399 13.66 0.47 -7.23
N SER A 400 12.95 1.21 -8.07
CA SER A 400 11.51 1.42 -7.93
C SER A 400 10.80 0.79 -9.11
N ILE A 401 9.57 0.33 -8.94
CA ILE A 401 8.92 -0.52 -9.94
C ILE A 401 7.51 -0.04 -10.20
N VAL A 402 7.21 0.29 -11.46
CA VAL A 402 5.87 0.63 -11.94
C VAL A 402 5.38 -0.45 -12.89
N HIS A 403 4.14 -0.89 -12.75
CA HIS A 403 3.48 -1.79 -13.69
C HIS A 403 2.36 -1.06 -14.41
N TYR A 404 2.51 -0.92 -15.72
CA TYR A 404 1.50 -0.42 -16.65
C TYR A 404 0.68 -1.61 -17.14
N THR A 405 -0.56 -1.71 -16.67
CA THR A 405 -1.45 -2.80 -17.06
C THR A 405 -2.31 -2.41 -18.28
N PRO A 406 -2.76 -3.38 -19.10
CA PRO A 406 -3.64 -3.12 -20.25
C PRO A 406 -4.97 -2.44 -19.91
N HIS A 407 -5.53 -2.78 -18.74
CA HIS A 407 -6.94 -2.51 -18.42
C HIS A 407 -7.15 -1.64 -17.18
N HIS A 408 -6.07 -1.30 -16.47
CA HIS A 408 -6.12 -0.51 -15.25
C HIS A 408 -5.05 0.57 -15.26
N ARG A 409 -5.24 1.56 -14.40
CA ARG A 409 -4.24 2.60 -14.15
C ARG A 409 -2.89 1.98 -13.76
N PRO A 410 -1.76 2.64 -14.08
CA PRO A 410 -0.46 2.18 -13.63
C PRO A 410 -0.39 2.02 -12.11
N VAL A 411 0.35 1.02 -11.65
CA VAL A 411 0.49 0.68 -10.23
C VAL A 411 1.94 0.81 -9.82
N LEU A 412 2.20 1.56 -8.75
CA LEU A 412 3.48 1.54 -8.06
C LEU A 412 3.59 0.22 -7.27
N GLN A 413 4.41 -0.69 -7.80
CA GLN A 413 4.62 -2.01 -7.19
C GLN A 413 5.57 -1.95 -6.01
N ALA A 414 6.60 -1.12 -6.11
CA ALA A 414 7.67 -1.04 -5.12
C ALA A 414 8.44 0.29 -5.21
N LEU A 415 8.98 0.75 -4.09
CA LEU A 415 9.85 1.93 -3.98
C LEU A 415 11.05 1.55 -3.12
N ASN A 416 12.25 1.84 -3.62
CA ASN A 416 13.53 1.54 -2.97
C ASN A 416 13.64 0.09 -2.49
N VAL A 417 13.39 -0.85 -3.39
CA VAL A 417 13.55 -2.29 -3.13
C VAL A 417 14.92 -2.78 -3.47
#